data_AF-A0AAJ6PCR9-F1
#
_entry.id   AF-A0AAJ6PCR9-F1
#
_cell.length_a   1.000
_cell.length_b   1.000
_cell.length_c   1.000
_cell.angle_alpha   90.00
_cell.angle_beta   90.00
_cell.angle_gamma   90.00
#
_symmetry.space_group_name_H-M   'P 1'
#
loop_
_entity.id
_entity.type
_entity.pdbx_description
1 polymer ?
#
loop_
_entity_poly.entity_id
_entity_poly.type
_entity_poly.pdbx_seq_one_letter_code
_entity_poly.pdbx_strand_id
1 'polypeptide(L)'
;MANKRDRRFSVNLPLVKEIRLILWGHTRGVSKTRMAEAILIDRVSNDGNWEEVCQDLRQEAAINQRTVKELITDILTNNGLDDVFEVDAVDWDNFLVDESALPPDETS
;
A
#
# COMPACT_ATOMS: atom_id res chain seq x y z
N MET A 1 -20.13 33.42 -10.90
CA MET A 1 -19.80 32.00 -10.66
C MET A 1 -18.53 31.95 -9.84
N ALA A 2 -18.59 31.47 -8.59
CA ALA A 2 -17.39 31.35 -7.77
C ALA A 2 -16.54 30.18 -8.29
N ASN A 3 -15.33 30.46 -8.78
CA ASN A 3 -14.35 29.42 -9.05
C ASN A 3 -14.07 28.69 -7.73
N LYS A 4 -14.57 27.45 -7.61
CA LYS A 4 -14.13 26.55 -6.55
C LYS A 4 -12.62 26.39 -6.74
N ARG A 5 -11.83 26.98 -5.82
CA ARG A 5 -10.39 26.73 -5.78
C ARG A 5 -10.20 25.29 -5.34
N ASP A 6 -9.72 24.44 -6.23
CA ASP A 6 -9.22 23.12 -5.87
C ASP A 6 -8.06 23.30 -4.90
N ARG A 7 -8.33 23.02 -3.62
CA ARG A 7 -7.29 23.02 -2.59
C ARG A 7 -6.60 21.67 -2.66
N ARG A 8 -5.32 21.68 -3.05
CA ARG A 8 -4.45 20.51 -2.99
C ARG A 8 -3.71 20.54 -1.66
N PHE A 9 -3.76 19.44 -0.93
CA PHE A 9 -3.02 19.25 0.31
C PHE A 9 -2.12 18.04 0.13
N SER A 10 -0.82 18.21 0.38
CA SER A 10 0.08 17.08 0.51
C SER A 10 -0.19 16.40 1.85
N VAL A 11 -0.22 15.07 1.88
CA VAL A 11 -0.39 14.29 3.10
C VAL A 11 0.87 13.46 3.30
N ASN A 12 1.46 13.54 4.49
CA ASN A 12 2.54 12.65 4.89
C ASN A 12 1.91 11.46 5.61
N LEU A 13 2.14 10.25 5.09
CA LEU A 13 1.69 9.01 5.71
C LEU A 13 2.90 8.29 6.33
N PRO A 14 2.72 7.62 7.48
CA PRO A 14 3.68 6.60 7.91
C PRO A 14 3.81 5.52 6.83
N LEU A 15 5.03 5.01 6.63
CA LEU A 15 5.34 4.05 5.55
C LEU A 15 4.38 2.86 5.50
N VAL A 16 4.07 2.25 6.65
CA VAL A 16 3.10 1.14 6.75
C VAL A 16 1.74 1.53 6.16
N LYS A 17 1.24 2.73 6.48
CA LYS A 17 -0.06 3.20 5.99
C LYS A 17 -0.03 3.49 4.49
N GLU A 18 1.10 3.98 3.98
CA GLU A 18 1.30 4.17 2.55
C GLU A 18 1.30 2.83 1.80
N ILE A 19 2.05 1.84 2.30
CA ILE A 19 2.08 0.48 1.74
C ILE A 19 0.67 -0.13 1.74
N ARG A 20 -0.04 -0.11 2.88
CA ARG A 20 -1.42 -0.61 2.94
C ARG A 20 -2.34 0.08 1.94
N LEU A 21 -2.19 1.39 1.76
CA LEU A 21 -3.02 2.16 0.84
C LEU A 21 -2.74 1.80 -0.62
N ILE A 22 -1.47 1.64 -0.98
CA ILE A 22 -1.05 1.24 -2.33
C ILE A 22 -1.59 -0.16 -2.64
N LEU A 23 -1.40 -1.11 -1.73
CA LEU A 23 -1.84 -2.49 -1.90
C LEU A 23 -3.37 -2.60 -1.96
N TRP A 24 -4.08 -1.92 -1.07
CA TRP A 24 -5.54 -1.79 -1.16
C TRP A 24 -5.96 -1.16 -2.48
N GLY A 25 -5.25 -0.12 -2.92
CA GLY A 25 -5.55 0.57 -4.17
C GLY A 25 -5.42 -0.35 -5.38
N HIS A 26 -4.39 -1.21 -5.38
CA HIS A 26 -4.16 -2.24 -6.37
C HIS A 26 -5.29 -3.29 -6.40
N THR A 27 -5.61 -3.90 -5.26
CA THR A 27 -6.64 -4.97 -5.21
C THR A 27 -8.04 -4.48 -5.60
N ARG A 28 -8.32 -3.18 -5.41
CA ARG A 28 -9.59 -2.56 -5.81
C ARG A 28 -9.57 -1.91 -7.20
N GLY A 29 -8.42 -1.90 -7.88
CA GLY A 29 -8.25 -1.28 -9.20
C GLY A 29 -8.55 0.22 -9.20
N VAL A 30 -8.25 0.93 -8.10
CA VAL A 30 -8.59 2.34 -7.94
C VAL A 30 -7.41 3.27 -8.25
N SER A 31 -7.71 4.49 -8.70
CA SER A 31 -6.69 5.51 -8.97
C SER A 31 -6.18 6.20 -7.69
N LYS A 32 -5.04 6.88 -7.79
CA LYS A 32 -4.44 7.68 -6.69
C LYS A 32 -5.42 8.70 -6.09
N THR A 33 -6.33 9.27 -6.89
CA THR A 33 -7.37 10.18 -6.40
C THR A 33 -8.35 9.49 -5.44
N ARG A 34 -8.75 8.25 -5.75
CA ARG A 34 -9.61 7.46 -4.86
C ARG A 34 -8.88 6.92 -3.64
N MET A 35 -7.57 6.66 -3.76
CA MET A 35 -6.73 6.37 -2.60
C MET A 35 -6.73 7.56 -1.62
N ALA A 36 -6.63 8.80 -2.11
CA ALA A 36 -6.70 9.98 -1.25
C ALA A 36 -8.05 10.12 -0.51
N GLU A 37 -9.16 9.76 -1.15
CA GLU A 37 -10.47 9.68 -0.48
C GLU A 37 -10.50 8.60 0.61
N ALA A 38 -9.86 7.46 0.38
CA ALA A 38 -9.77 6.37 1.36
C ALA A 38 -8.97 6.77 2.61
N ILE A 39 -7.93 7.61 2.46
CA ILE A 39 -7.21 8.23 3.59
C ILE A 39 -8.17 9.06 4.44
N LEU A 40 -9.01 9.89 3.80
CA LEU A 40 -9.95 10.77 4.51
C LEU A 40 -11.05 9.99 5.25
N ILE A 41 -11.37 8.78 4.79
CA ILE A 41 -12.45 7.94 5.33
C ILE A 41 -11.88 6.81 6.24
N ASP A 42 -10.57 6.83 6.53
CA ASP A 42 -9.87 5.88 7.41
C ASP A 42 -10.01 4.39 7.02
N ARG A 43 -10.29 4.11 5.74
CA ARG A 43 -10.47 2.70 5.29
C ARG A 43 -9.20 1.87 5.45
N VAL A 44 -8.04 2.51 5.36
CA VAL A 44 -6.74 1.83 5.36
C VAL A 44 -6.34 1.38 6.77
N SER A 45 -6.80 2.07 7.81
CA SER A 45 -6.46 1.74 9.20
C SER A 45 -7.38 0.68 9.81
N ASN A 46 -8.43 0.23 9.10
CA ASN A 46 -9.34 -0.80 9.59
C ASN A 46 -8.77 -2.20 9.33
N ASP A 47 -8.54 -2.97 10.40
CA ASP A 47 -7.92 -4.30 10.35
C ASP A 47 -8.71 -5.29 9.50
N GLY A 48 -10.05 -5.25 9.54
CA GLY A 48 -10.88 -6.14 8.72
C GLY A 48 -10.71 -5.88 7.21
N ASN A 49 -10.44 -4.64 6.81
CA ASN A 49 -10.15 -4.32 5.41
C ASN A 49 -8.74 -4.78 5.01
N TRP A 50 -7.80 -4.82 5.95
CA TRP A 50 -6.45 -5.30 5.67
C TRP A 50 -6.38 -6.81 5.50
N GLU A 51 -7.11 -7.56 6.32
CA GLU A 51 -7.24 -9.02 6.14
C GLU A 51 -7.76 -9.38 4.74
N GLU A 52 -8.78 -8.66 4.24
CA GLU A 52 -9.27 -8.82 2.87
C GLU A 52 -8.18 -8.55 1.82
N VAL A 53 -7.43 -7.45 1.98
CA VAL A 53 -6.32 -7.12 1.07
C VAL A 53 -5.24 -8.20 1.07
N CYS A 54 -4.86 -8.72 2.24
CA CYS A 54 -3.91 -9.82 2.34
C CYS A 54 -4.40 -11.09 1.63
N GLN A 55 -5.71 -11.39 1.75
CA GLN A 55 -6.31 -12.54 1.07
C GLN A 55 -6.34 -12.34 -0.45
N ASP A 56 -6.75 -11.17 -0.93
CA ASP A 56 -6.80 -10.83 -2.35
C ASP A 56 -5.41 -10.93 -3.00
N LEU A 57 -4.37 -10.41 -2.35
CA LEU A 57 -2.98 -10.48 -2.83
C LEU A 57 -2.48 -11.92 -2.95
N ARG A 58 -2.75 -12.76 -1.93
CA ARG A 58 -2.38 -14.18 -1.96
C ARG A 58 -3.10 -14.92 -3.08
N GLN A 59 -4.37 -14.61 -3.28
CA GLN A 59 -5.17 -15.20 -4.36
C GLN A 59 -4.67 -14.75 -5.74
N GLU A 60 -4.37 -13.47 -5.91
CA GLU A 60 -3.83 -12.91 -7.15
C GLU A 60 -2.46 -13.51 -7.49
N ALA A 61 -1.57 -13.63 -6.51
CA ALA A 61 -0.27 -14.28 -6.68
C ALA A 61 -0.44 -15.72 -7.16
N ALA A 62 -1.36 -16.48 -6.53
CA ALA A 62 -1.67 -17.86 -6.92
C ALA A 62 -2.26 -17.96 -8.34
N ILE A 63 -3.17 -17.05 -8.72
CA ILE A 63 -3.76 -17.00 -10.07
C ILE A 63 -2.69 -16.70 -11.13
N ASN A 64 -1.79 -15.77 -10.84
CA ASN A 64 -0.73 -15.34 -11.75
C ASN A 64 0.51 -16.25 -11.73
N GLN A 65 0.49 -17.36 -10.96
CA GLN A 65 1.63 -18.28 -10.80
C GLN A 65 2.92 -17.58 -10.36
N ARG A 66 2.78 -16.58 -9.48
CA ARG A 66 3.87 -15.80 -8.90
C ARG A 66 3.85 -15.92 -7.39
N THR A 67 4.98 -15.65 -6.76
CA THR A 67 5.04 -15.52 -5.30
C THR A 67 4.38 -14.21 -4.85
N VAL A 68 3.90 -14.21 -3.60
CA VAL A 68 3.38 -12.98 -2.96
C VAL A 68 4.46 -11.90 -2.94
N LYS A 69 5.71 -12.30 -2.67
CA LYS A 69 6.88 -11.43 -2.72
C LYS A 69 7.03 -10.72 -4.06
N GLU A 70 7.04 -11.47 -5.17
CA GLU A 70 7.20 -10.90 -6.52
C GLU A 70 6.04 -9.95 -6.86
N LEU A 71 4.80 -10.33 -6.53
CA LEU A 71 3.63 -9.49 -6.79
C LEU A 71 3.72 -8.16 -6.03
N ILE A 72 3.98 -8.21 -4.73
CA ILE A 72 4.04 -7.00 -3.89
C ILE A 72 5.21 -6.12 -4.31
N THR A 73 6.37 -6.70 -4.58
CA THR A 73 7.55 -5.95 -5.04
C THR A 73 7.25 -5.20 -6.34
N ASP A 74 6.63 -5.86 -7.32
CA ASP A 74 6.23 -5.22 -8.57
C ASP A 74 5.25 -4.07 -8.31
N ILE A 75 4.25 -4.26 -7.45
CA ILE A 75 3.25 -3.22 -7.13
C ILE A 75 3.92 -2.00 -6.49
N LEU A 76 4.75 -2.21 -5.48
CA LEU A 76 5.36 -1.11 -4.72
C LEU A 76 6.42 -0.37 -5.55
N THR A 77 7.23 -1.08 -6.33
CA THR A 77 8.20 -0.49 -7.26
C THR A 77 7.50 0.36 -8.33
N ASN A 78 6.40 -0.14 -8.91
CA ASN A 78 5.61 0.65 -9.86
C ASN A 78 4.95 1.90 -9.24
N ASN A 79 4.89 1.98 -7.91
CA ASN A 79 4.43 3.15 -7.18
C ASN A 79 5.56 4.04 -6.66
N GLY A 80 6.83 3.68 -6.89
CA GLY A 80 8.02 4.48 -6.56
C GLY A 80 8.53 4.30 -5.12
N LEU A 81 8.21 3.18 -4.47
CA LEU A 81 8.66 2.90 -3.10
C LEU A 81 10.09 2.34 -3.04
N ASP A 82 10.64 1.92 -4.17
CA ASP A 82 12.03 1.50 -4.34
C ASP A 82 13.04 2.64 -4.09
N ASP A 83 12.62 3.89 -4.27
CA ASP A 83 13.41 5.08 -3.92
C ASP A 83 13.43 5.37 -2.40
N VAL A 84 12.57 4.71 -1.62
CA VAL A 84 12.37 4.98 -0.18
C VAL A 84 13.06 3.93 0.69
N PHE A 85 12.97 2.66 0.33
CA PHE A 85 13.62 1.54 1.04
C PHE A 85 13.84 0.35 0.11
N GLU A 86 14.66 -0.62 0.54
CA GLU A 86 14.94 -1.83 -0.23
C GLU A 86 13.74 -2.80 -0.21
N VAL A 87 12.80 -2.59 -1.14
CA VAL A 87 11.55 -3.37 -1.28
C VAL A 87 11.81 -4.88 -1.38
N ASP A 88 12.88 -5.27 -2.07
CA ASP A 88 13.26 -6.67 -2.28
C ASP A 88 13.79 -7.39 -1.02
N ALA A 89 14.26 -6.63 -0.03
CA ALA A 89 14.80 -7.18 1.21
C ALA A 89 13.69 -7.53 2.22
N VAL A 90 12.46 -7.05 2.02
CA VAL A 90 11.35 -7.26 2.95
C VAL A 90 10.74 -8.65 2.78
N ASP A 91 10.52 -9.32 3.91
CA ASP A 91 9.71 -10.54 3.97
C ASP A 91 8.23 -10.17 3.91
N TRP A 92 7.71 -10.06 2.69
CA TRP A 92 6.32 -9.69 2.45
C TRP A 92 5.32 -10.70 3.00
N ASP A 93 5.67 -12.00 3.03
CA ASP A 93 4.79 -13.02 3.59
C ASP A 93 4.61 -12.82 5.10
N ASN A 94 5.68 -12.46 5.81
CA ASN A 94 5.60 -12.08 7.22
C ASN A 94 4.91 -10.72 7.41
N PHE A 95 5.19 -9.72 6.58
CA PHE A 95 4.57 -8.39 6.67
C PHE A 95 3.04 -8.43 6.57
N LEU A 96 2.49 -9.30 5.72
CA LEU A 96 1.03 -9.48 5.58
C LEU A 96 0.36 -10.04 6.86
N VAL A 97 1.13 -10.54 7.81
CA VAL A 97 0.66 -11.08 9.10
C VAL A 97 1.06 -10.16 10.26
N ASP A 98 2.26 -9.62 10.20
CA ASP A 98 2.86 -8.75 11.21
C ASP A 98 3.56 -7.56 10.53
N GLU A 99 2.92 -6.39 10.60
CA GLU A 99 3.39 -5.15 9.98
C GLU A 99 4.70 -4.63 10.61
N SER A 100 5.14 -5.18 11.76
CA SER A 100 6.43 -4.87 12.37
C SER A 100 7.62 -5.45 11.61
N ALA A 101 7.37 -6.26 10.57
CA ALA A 101 8.39 -6.86 9.72
C ALA A 101 9.11 -5.87 8.78
N LEU A 102 8.67 -4.62 8.69
CA LEU A 102 9.45 -3.59 8.00
C LEU A 102 10.74 -3.32 8.80
N PRO A 103 11.90 -3.22 8.13
CA PRO A 103 13.10 -2.76 8.80
C PRO A 103 12.79 -1.41 9.48
N PRO A 104 13.21 -1.20 10.74
CA PRO A 104 13.02 0.09 11.38
C PRO A 104 13.66 1.16 10.51
N ASP A 105 12.94 2.25 10.27
CA ASP A 105 13.48 3.47 9.66
C ASP A 105 14.80 3.80 10.39
N GLU A 106 15.94 3.52 9.77
CA GLU A 106 17.21 4.13 10.17
C GLU A 106 17.17 5.59 9.73
N THR A 107 16.28 6.39 10.34
CA THR A 107 16.40 7.84 10.29
C THR A 107 17.66 8.21 11.06
N SER A 108 18.77 8.31 10.35
CA SER A 108 19.97 9.07 10.77
C SER A 108 19.73 10.57 10.64
#